data_AF-A0A822A6G8-F1
#
_entry.id   AF-A0A822A6G8-F1
#
_cell.length_a   1.000
_cell.length_b   1.000
_cell.length_c   1.000
_cell.angle_alpha   90.00
_cell.angle_beta   90.00
_cell.angle_gamma   90.00
#
_symmetry.space_group_name_H-M   'P 1'
#
loop_
_entity.id
_entity.type
_entity.pdbx_description
1 polymer ?
#
loop_
_entity_poly.entity_id
_entity_poly.type
_entity_poly.pdbx_seq_one_letter_code
_entity_poly.pdbx_strand_id
1 'polypeptide(L)'
;MINYKETINVILDVGALFIDGTNREIAVKWLNLSDRNQIDYIVYFDCDSIVVGDRQSHHCPFVTSPASERLDRCIFYLDEIHTRGTDFKFPVGFKAAVTLGNGLTKDRFVQACMRMRKLGNGHSLTFWSSYEVHQQIKTLKRNSLIIEHKRRKGDKPINLIDILRWVYENTQQATWDGLHHWAAQSLNFQRKVSAFQHINWNDKQQEFTNSIMTDLSKECCEPEIIELTKMYGAAKELQTLFEIHHKRYEHTHHHHCLSKEIKDAVLKRLEDYGGTKQRLSQLLDEE
;
A
#
# COMPACT_ATOMS: atom_id res chain seq x y z
N MET A 1 18.91 24.40 20.72
CA MET A 1 17.50 24.77 20.42
C MET A 1 17.29 24.67 18.92
N ILE A 2 16.53 23.68 18.45
CA ILE A 2 16.15 23.60 17.03
C ILE A 2 14.97 24.55 16.85
N ASN A 3 15.15 25.57 16.01
CA ASN A 3 14.18 26.63 15.75
C ASN A 3 13.01 26.07 14.91
N TYR A 4 12.09 25.33 15.52
CA TYR A 4 10.86 24.86 14.87
C TYR A 4 9.82 25.98 14.89
N LYS A 5 9.90 26.87 13.89
CA LYS A 5 8.85 27.87 13.66
C LYS A 5 8.40 27.88 12.19
N GLU A 6 8.39 26.71 11.57
CA GLU A 6 7.73 26.54 10.28
C GLU A 6 6.37 25.90 10.50
N THR A 7 5.32 26.69 10.32
CA THR A 7 3.93 26.26 10.44
C THR A 7 3.64 25.17 9.42
N ILE A 8 3.14 24.02 9.88
CA ILE A 8 2.62 22.97 9.00
C ILE A 8 1.14 23.26 8.79
N ASN A 9 0.73 23.35 7.52
CA ASN A 9 -0.65 23.63 7.14
C ASN A 9 -1.41 22.37 6.75
N VAL A 10 -0.70 21.36 6.23
CA VAL A 10 -1.29 20.13 5.71
C VAL A 10 -0.58 18.93 6.31
N ILE A 11 -1.32 17.94 6.78
CA ILE A 11 -0.80 16.60 7.08
C ILE A 11 -1.34 15.66 6.01
N LEU A 12 -0.43 14.98 5.33
CA LEU A 12 -0.70 13.93 4.35
C LEU A 12 -0.35 12.59 4.99
N ASP A 13 -1.36 11.94 5.57
CA ASP A 13 -1.22 10.70 6.33
C ASP A 13 -1.30 9.46 5.43
N VAL A 14 -0.22 9.19 4.71
CA VAL A 14 -0.05 7.99 3.88
C VAL A 14 0.77 6.88 4.53
N GLY A 15 1.30 7.18 5.72
CA GLY A 15 2.12 6.29 6.51
C GLY A 15 1.39 5.71 7.71
N ALA A 16 0.10 6.02 7.87
CA ALA A 16 -0.74 5.60 8.98
C ALA A 16 -0.07 5.82 10.34
N LEU A 17 0.52 7.00 10.56
CA LEU A 17 1.20 7.28 11.83
C LEU A 17 0.22 7.49 12.98
N PHE A 18 -1.06 7.72 12.68
CA PHE A 18 -2.12 7.98 13.64
C PHE A 18 -3.10 6.80 13.69
N ILE A 19 -2.66 5.69 14.28
CA ILE A 19 -3.37 4.39 14.24
C ILE A 19 -4.59 4.36 15.18
N ASP A 20 -4.53 5.05 16.32
CA ASP A 20 -5.52 4.94 17.40
C ASP A 20 -6.54 6.10 17.44
N GLY A 21 -6.86 6.69 16.30
CA GLY A 21 -7.80 7.81 16.25
C GLY A 21 -8.55 7.91 14.94
N THR A 22 -9.81 8.30 15.01
CA THR A 22 -10.59 8.71 13.83
C THR A 22 -10.01 10.00 13.24
N ASN A 23 -10.22 10.22 11.95
CA ASN A 23 -9.83 11.46 11.28
C ASN A 23 -10.33 12.70 12.03
N ARG A 24 -11.54 12.63 12.57
CA ARG A 24 -12.15 13.69 13.39
C ARG A 24 -11.37 13.96 14.67
N GLU A 25 -11.01 12.94 15.43
CA GLU A 25 -10.28 13.09 16.70
C GLU A 25 -8.90 13.71 16.46
N ILE A 26 -8.20 13.24 15.43
CA ILE A 26 -6.89 13.76 15.02
C ILE A 26 -7.02 15.22 14.59
N ALA A 27 -7.99 15.52 13.73
CA ALA A 27 -8.29 16.85 13.24
C ALA A 27 -8.59 17.84 14.38
N VAL A 28 -9.52 17.50 15.27
CA VAL A 28 -9.90 18.36 16.41
C VAL A 28 -8.73 18.56 17.36
N LYS A 29 -7.97 17.50 17.67
CA LYS A 29 -6.79 17.60 18.53
C LYS A 29 -5.72 18.51 17.92
N TRP A 30 -5.47 18.39 16.61
CA TRP A 30 -4.50 19.23 15.93
C TRP A 30 -4.97 20.68 15.84
N LEU A 31 -6.25 20.93 15.57
CA LEU A 31 -6.82 22.27 15.63
C LEU A 31 -6.56 22.87 17.02
N ASN A 32 -6.89 22.18 18.10
CA ASN A 32 -6.68 22.68 19.47
C ASN A 32 -5.23 23.03 19.81
N LEU A 33 -4.25 22.38 19.16
CA LEU A 33 -2.83 22.66 19.33
C LEU A 33 -2.30 23.80 18.43
N SER A 34 -3.04 24.19 17.39
CA SER A 34 -2.61 25.23 16.45
C SER A 34 -2.91 26.65 16.96
N ASP A 35 -2.18 27.65 16.44
CA ASP A 35 -2.31 29.05 16.84
C ASP A 35 -3.72 29.59 16.54
N ARG A 36 -4.44 29.98 17.60
CA ARG A 36 -5.80 30.52 17.53
C ARG A 36 -5.91 31.84 16.78
N ASN A 37 -4.82 32.61 16.66
CA ASN A 37 -4.84 33.87 15.93
C ASN A 37 -4.76 33.67 14.41
N GLN A 38 -4.18 32.55 13.98
CA GLN A 38 -3.91 32.25 12.57
C GLN A 38 -4.89 31.23 12.00
N ILE A 39 -5.27 30.22 12.79
CA ILE A 39 -6.02 29.05 12.32
C ILE A 39 -7.37 28.96 13.03
N ASP A 40 -8.44 29.03 12.24
CA ASP A 40 -9.83 28.94 12.71
C ASP A 40 -10.44 27.56 12.44
N TYR A 41 -10.00 26.89 11.38
CA TYR A 41 -10.65 25.69 10.84
C TYR A 41 -9.69 24.54 10.60
N ILE A 42 -10.19 23.30 10.76
CA ILE A 42 -9.54 22.07 10.31
C ILE A 42 -10.43 21.38 9.29
N VAL A 43 -9.84 21.00 8.15
CA VAL A 43 -10.50 20.25 7.09
C VAL A 43 -10.01 18.82 7.13
N TYR A 44 -10.93 17.86 7.10
CA TYR A 44 -10.63 16.43 7.11
C TYR A 44 -11.71 15.64 6.40
N PHE A 45 -11.46 14.35 6.15
CA PHE A 45 -12.46 13.43 5.62
C PHE A 45 -13.19 12.70 6.74
N ASP A 46 -14.50 12.69 6.67
CA ASP A 46 -15.37 11.82 7.47
C ASP A 46 -16.14 10.91 6.50
N CYS A 47 -15.79 9.62 6.50
CA CYS A 47 -16.08 8.72 5.38
C CYS A 47 -15.69 9.39 4.05
N ASP A 48 -16.56 9.37 3.04
CA ASP A 48 -16.28 9.93 1.72
C ASP A 48 -16.56 11.45 1.58
N SER A 49 -16.82 12.16 2.70
CA SER A 49 -17.21 13.56 2.68
C SER A 49 -16.17 14.49 3.32
N ILE A 50 -15.96 15.66 2.70
CA ILE A 50 -15.07 16.69 3.24
C ILE A 50 -15.81 17.48 4.31
N VAL A 51 -15.32 17.40 5.54
CA VAL A 51 -15.88 18.05 6.72
C VAL A 51 -14.92 19.13 7.23
N VAL A 52 -15.50 20.21 7.71
CA VAL A 52 -14.81 21.30 8.39
C VAL A 52 -15.18 21.30 9.86
N GLY A 53 -14.18 21.28 10.74
CA GLY A 53 -14.33 21.57 12.16
C GLY A 53 -13.88 22.99 12.50
N ASP A 54 -14.64 23.68 13.35
CA ASP A 54 -14.25 24.98 13.91
C ASP A 54 -13.77 24.88 15.37
N ARG A 55 -13.35 26.02 15.95
CA ARG A 55 -12.92 26.11 17.35
C ARG A 55 -14.03 25.90 18.38
N GLN A 56 -15.29 25.98 17.96
CA GLN A 56 -16.47 25.79 18.80
C GLN A 56 -16.96 24.32 18.72
N SER A 57 -16.20 23.45 18.05
CA SER A 57 -16.52 22.04 17.81
C SER A 57 -17.76 21.82 16.94
N HIS A 58 -18.15 22.83 16.15
CA HIS A 58 -19.14 22.63 15.10
C HIS A 58 -18.50 21.95 13.90
N HIS A 59 -19.26 21.07 13.26
CA HIS A 59 -18.85 20.36 12.06
C HIS A 59 -19.87 20.57 10.94
N CYS A 60 -19.39 20.93 9.76
CA CYS A 60 -20.25 21.14 8.61
C CYS A 60 -19.54 20.72 7.30
N PRO A 61 -20.31 20.49 6.22
CA PRO A 61 -19.71 20.23 4.91
C PRO A 61 -18.84 21.40 4.45
N PHE A 62 -17.69 21.09 3.84
CA PHE A 62 -16.73 22.11 3.39
C PHE A 62 -17.35 23.14 2.44
N VAL A 63 -18.17 22.70 1.49
CA VAL A 63 -18.80 23.55 0.47
C VAL A 63 -19.71 24.62 1.08
N THR A 64 -20.38 24.33 2.19
CA THR A 64 -21.30 25.26 2.87
C THR A 64 -20.62 26.09 3.95
N SER A 65 -19.35 25.82 4.23
CA SER A 65 -18.61 26.44 5.32
C SER A 65 -17.90 27.73 4.88
N PRO A 66 -17.74 28.72 5.78
CA PRO A 66 -16.89 29.89 5.52
C PRO A 66 -15.42 29.54 5.25
N ALA A 67 -14.97 28.34 5.63
CA ALA A 67 -13.60 27.87 5.42
C ALA A 67 -13.26 27.74 3.92
N SER A 68 -14.24 27.48 3.06
CA SER A 68 -14.04 27.36 1.61
C SER A 68 -13.51 28.65 0.95
N GLU A 69 -13.83 29.81 1.53
CA GLU A 69 -13.37 31.13 1.09
C GLU A 69 -12.14 31.63 1.86
N ARG A 70 -11.80 31.01 2.99
CA ARG A 70 -10.75 31.43 3.93
C ARG A 70 -9.72 30.33 4.17
N LEU A 71 -9.22 29.74 3.08
CA LEU A 71 -8.26 28.63 3.13
C LEU A 71 -6.96 28.99 3.85
N ASP A 72 -6.59 30.27 3.89
CA ASP A 72 -5.43 30.80 4.62
C ASP A 72 -5.53 30.60 6.14
N ARG A 73 -6.75 30.44 6.67
CA ARG A 73 -7.02 30.18 8.09
C ARG A 73 -7.39 28.72 8.37
N CYS A 74 -7.17 27.84 7.38
CA CYS A 74 -7.45 26.43 7.47
C CYS A 74 -6.17 25.62 7.59
N ILE A 75 -6.23 24.55 8.37
CA ILE A 75 -5.31 23.43 8.30
C ILE A 75 -6.03 22.20 7.74
N PHE A 76 -5.29 21.23 7.19
CA PHE A 76 -5.86 20.11 6.45
C PHE A 76 -5.23 18.79 6.90
N TYR A 77 -6.04 17.86 7.41
CA TYR A 77 -5.62 16.49 7.69
C TYR A 77 -6.23 15.57 6.65
N LEU A 78 -5.38 14.94 5.83
CA LEU A 78 -5.80 14.10 4.71
C LEU A 78 -5.21 12.70 4.88
N ASP A 79 -6.07 11.70 5.08
CA ASP A 79 -5.67 10.30 5.19
C ASP A 79 -5.47 9.66 3.82
N GLU A 80 -4.84 8.50 3.79
CA GLU A 80 -4.53 7.82 2.54
C GLU A 80 -5.78 7.51 1.70
N ILE A 81 -6.80 6.92 2.33
CA ILE A 81 -7.99 6.37 1.68
C ILE A 81 -8.69 7.47 0.88
N HIS A 82 -8.85 8.66 1.47
CA HIS A 82 -9.62 9.75 0.89
C HIS A 82 -8.74 10.83 0.22
N THR A 83 -7.42 10.64 0.18
CA THR A 83 -6.57 11.50 -0.68
C THR A 83 -6.92 11.37 -2.16
N ARG A 84 -7.52 10.28 -2.64
CA ARG A 84 -7.87 10.10 -4.06
C ARG A 84 -9.10 10.91 -4.45
N GLY A 85 -9.03 11.63 -5.58
CA GLY A 85 -10.17 12.35 -6.16
C GLY A 85 -10.40 13.78 -5.68
N THR A 86 -9.70 14.25 -4.63
CA THR A 86 -9.92 15.61 -4.11
C THR A 86 -8.76 16.56 -4.44
N ASP A 87 -9.12 17.77 -4.82
CA ASP A 87 -8.21 18.81 -5.29
C ASP A 87 -8.41 20.12 -4.52
N PHE A 88 -7.64 20.32 -3.45
CA PHE A 88 -7.60 21.58 -2.73
C PHE A 88 -6.62 22.54 -3.42
N LYS A 89 -7.11 23.72 -3.77
CA LYS A 89 -6.27 24.84 -4.24
C LYS A 89 -5.63 25.52 -3.03
N PHE A 90 -4.62 24.87 -2.45
CA PHE A 90 -3.91 25.43 -1.28
C PHE A 90 -3.36 26.83 -1.56
N PRO A 91 -3.46 27.76 -0.60
CA PRO A 91 -2.79 29.06 -0.68
C PRO A 91 -1.28 28.94 -0.83
N VAL A 92 -0.69 29.87 -1.58
CA VAL A 92 0.77 29.94 -1.77
C VAL A 92 1.48 30.04 -0.42
N GLY A 93 2.59 29.30 -0.26
CA GLY A 93 3.35 29.25 0.98
C GLY A 93 3.02 28.04 1.85
N PHE A 94 1.96 27.28 1.54
CA PHE A 94 1.57 26.13 2.33
C PHE A 94 2.67 25.06 2.40
N LYS A 95 2.89 24.57 3.62
CA LYS A 95 3.81 23.48 3.90
C LYS A 95 3.06 22.24 4.36
N ALA A 96 3.35 21.10 3.73
CA ALA A 96 2.78 19.82 4.13
C ALA A 96 3.80 18.93 4.85
N ALA A 97 3.33 18.23 5.88
CA ALA A 97 4.03 17.10 6.47
C ALA A 97 3.50 15.80 5.86
N VAL A 98 4.37 15.04 5.21
CA VAL A 98 4.06 13.72 4.67
C VAL A 98 4.54 12.67 5.66
N THR A 99 3.64 11.82 6.11
CA THR A 99 3.97 10.72 7.02
C THR A 99 4.56 9.54 6.25
N LEU A 100 5.61 8.92 6.77
CA LEU A 100 6.27 7.74 6.22
C LEU A 100 5.92 6.53 7.10
N GLY A 101 5.27 5.53 6.51
CA GLY A 101 4.85 4.29 7.17
C GLY A 101 5.56 3.07 6.59
N ASN A 102 5.56 1.96 7.32
CA ASN A 102 6.18 0.73 6.84
C ASN A 102 5.58 0.29 5.49
N GLY A 103 6.43 -0.22 4.58
CA GLY A 103 5.97 -0.66 3.25
C GLY A 103 5.48 0.44 2.31
N LEU A 104 5.69 1.73 2.62
CA LEU A 104 5.25 2.83 1.74
C LEU A 104 5.95 2.74 0.37
N THR A 105 5.17 2.55 -0.68
CA THR A 105 5.64 2.41 -2.07
C THR A 105 5.74 3.75 -2.79
N LYS A 106 6.49 3.76 -3.91
CA LYS A 106 6.74 4.93 -4.76
C LYS A 106 5.46 5.59 -5.22
N ASP A 107 4.51 4.80 -5.71
CA ASP A 107 3.27 5.36 -6.27
C ASP A 107 2.43 6.03 -5.18
N ARG A 108 2.29 5.40 -4.01
CA ARG A 108 1.60 5.99 -2.84
C ARG A 108 2.30 7.26 -2.36
N PHE A 109 3.62 7.22 -2.20
CA PHE A 109 4.43 8.37 -1.78
C PHE A 109 4.30 9.56 -2.75
N VAL A 110 4.46 9.31 -4.05
CA VAL A 110 4.37 10.35 -5.08
C VAL A 110 2.95 10.90 -5.18
N GLN A 111 1.93 10.02 -5.15
CA GLN A 111 0.52 10.45 -5.15
C GLN A 111 0.20 11.37 -3.98
N ALA A 112 0.72 11.06 -2.77
CA ALA A 112 0.58 11.91 -1.60
C ALA A 112 1.25 13.29 -1.83
N CYS A 113 2.54 13.28 -2.21
CA CYS A 113 3.30 14.50 -2.44
C CYS A 113 2.65 15.40 -3.50
N MET A 114 2.13 14.81 -4.58
CA MET A 114 1.50 15.54 -5.69
C MET A 114 0.15 16.17 -5.32
N ARG A 115 -0.43 15.86 -4.15
CA ARG A 115 -1.58 16.62 -3.61
C ARG A 115 -1.20 18.07 -3.33
N MET A 116 0.04 18.31 -2.93
CA MET A 116 0.61 19.64 -2.95
C MET A 116 1.02 19.96 -4.39
N ARG A 117 0.20 20.71 -5.12
CA ARG A 117 0.60 21.21 -6.44
C ARG A 117 1.63 22.34 -6.31
N LYS A 118 2.39 22.62 -7.37
CA LYS A 118 3.42 23.69 -7.38
C LYS A 118 4.49 23.52 -6.29
N LEU A 119 4.90 22.27 -6.00
CA LEU A 119 6.05 21.99 -5.14
C LEU A 119 7.30 22.71 -5.66
N GLY A 120 8.02 23.37 -4.75
CA GLY A 120 9.19 24.17 -5.08
C GLY A 120 8.88 25.56 -5.67
N ASN A 121 7.62 25.81 -6.03
CA ASN A 121 7.11 27.07 -6.57
C ASN A 121 6.01 27.64 -5.66
N GLY A 122 6.32 27.74 -4.36
CA GLY A 122 5.43 28.29 -3.33
C GLY A 122 5.00 27.26 -2.28
N HIS A 123 4.87 25.98 -2.62
CA HIS A 123 4.58 24.92 -1.64
C HIS A 123 5.82 24.10 -1.32
N SER A 124 5.89 23.61 -0.08
CA SER A 124 7.01 22.81 0.41
C SER A 124 6.54 21.58 1.18
N LEU A 125 7.44 20.59 1.30
CA LEU A 125 7.18 19.35 2.02
C LEU A 125 8.18 19.17 3.16
N THR A 126 7.73 18.53 4.23
CA THR A 126 8.57 17.88 5.24
C THR A 126 8.11 16.45 5.43
N PHE A 127 8.98 15.60 5.97
CA PHE A 127 8.70 14.17 6.13
C PHE A 127 8.77 13.80 7.59
N TRP A 128 7.74 13.12 8.07
CA TRP A 128 7.66 12.59 9.43
C TRP A 128 7.65 11.07 9.36
N SER A 129 8.38 10.40 10.25
CA SER A 129 8.43 8.95 10.30
C SER A 129 8.34 8.48 11.74
N SER A 130 7.83 7.26 11.93
CA SER A 130 7.99 6.54 13.19
C SER A 130 9.48 6.26 13.45
N TYR A 131 9.81 5.88 14.69
CA TYR A 131 11.16 5.47 15.03
C TYR A 131 11.62 4.27 14.18
N GLU A 132 10.73 3.31 13.94
CA GLU A 132 11.01 2.12 13.15
C GLU A 132 11.40 2.47 11.71
N VAL A 133 10.55 3.21 11.00
CA VAL A 133 10.82 3.64 9.62
C VAL A 133 12.10 4.47 9.55
N HIS A 134 12.36 5.32 10.55
CA HIS A 134 13.61 6.07 10.64
C HIS A 134 14.84 5.16 10.74
N GLN A 135 14.76 4.07 11.49
CA GLN A 135 15.84 3.07 11.56
C GLN A 135 15.98 2.29 10.25
N GLN A 136 14.89 1.93 9.57
CA GLN A 136 14.95 1.28 8.26
C GLN A 136 15.71 2.13 7.25
N ILE A 137 15.36 3.43 7.13
CA ILE A 137 16.03 4.38 6.23
C ILE A 137 17.52 4.52 6.60
N LYS A 138 17.85 4.60 7.90
CA LYS A 138 19.25 4.66 8.37
C LYS A 138 20.04 3.42 8.01
N THR A 139 19.45 2.23 8.16
CA THR A 139 20.11 0.96 7.85
C THR A 139 20.39 0.86 6.35
N LEU A 140 19.41 1.17 5.50
CA LEU A 140 19.62 1.19 4.03
C LEU A 140 20.71 2.18 3.64
N LYS A 141 20.69 3.39 4.20
CA LYS A 141 21.74 4.39 3.97
C LYS A 141 23.14 3.87 4.31
N ARG A 142 23.30 3.19 5.45
CA ARG A 142 24.59 2.60 5.87
C ARG A 142 25.03 1.51 4.90
N ASN A 143 24.11 0.64 4.47
CA ASN A 143 24.42 -0.43 3.52
C ASN A 143 24.87 0.12 2.17
N SER A 144 24.21 1.15 1.62
CA SER A 144 24.63 1.79 0.38
C SER A 144 26.03 2.41 0.48
N LEU A 145 26.38 3.01 1.62
CA LEU A 145 27.70 3.63 1.82
C LEU A 145 28.85 2.62 1.93
N ILE A 146 28.56 1.42 2.46
CA ILE A 146 29.52 0.31 2.50
C ILE A 146 29.85 -0.13 1.07
N ILE A 147 28.82 -0.31 0.22
CA ILE A 147 28.97 -0.71 -1.17
C ILE A 147 29.78 0.33 -1.97
N GLU A 148 29.53 1.62 -1.74
CA GLU A 148 30.26 2.71 -2.40
C GLU A 148 31.70 2.93 -1.87
N HIS A 149 32.21 2.10 -0.95
CA HIS A 149 33.54 2.24 -0.30
C HIS A 149 33.79 3.62 0.35
N LYS A 150 32.74 4.39 0.63
CA LYS A 150 32.83 5.75 1.20
C LYS A 150 32.59 5.70 2.70
N ARG A 151 33.66 5.49 3.49
CA ARG A 151 33.62 5.70 4.95
C ARG A 151 33.55 7.21 5.24
N ARG A 152 32.36 7.75 5.50
CA ARG A 152 32.23 9.13 6.01
C ARG A 152 32.40 9.16 7.53
N LYS A 153 33.25 10.08 8.01
CA LYS A 153 33.27 10.53 9.42
C LYS A 153 31.96 11.29 9.70
N GLY A 154 31.13 10.76 10.60
CA GLY A 154 29.88 11.38 11.07
C GLY A 154 28.61 10.89 10.35
N ASP A 155 27.61 10.47 11.13
CA ASP A 155 26.30 10.04 10.63
C ASP A 155 25.53 11.27 10.13
N LYS A 156 25.60 11.55 8.81
CA LYS A 156 24.87 12.68 8.21
C LYS A 156 23.36 12.48 8.41
N PRO A 157 22.60 13.57 8.67
CA PRO A 157 21.15 13.47 8.79
C PRO A 157 20.53 12.85 7.53
N ILE A 158 19.39 12.20 7.71
CA ILE A 158 18.59 11.66 6.62
C ILE A 158 18.19 12.81 5.69
N ASN A 159 18.36 12.62 4.39
CA ASN A 159 17.91 13.57 3.38
C ASN A 159 16.86 12.92 2.46
N LEU A 160 16.32 13.70 1.52
CA LEU A 160 15.31 13.23 0.58
C LEU A 160 15.79 12.03 -0.27
N ILE A 161 17.06 11.98 -0.67
CA ILE A 161 17.61 10.88 -1.48
C ILE A 161 17.56 9.57 -0.67
N ASP A 162 17.87 9.63 0.62
CA ASP A 162 17.78 8.47 1.52
C ASP A 162 16.34 7.95 1.61
N ILE A 163 15.35 8.85 1.71
CA ILE A 163 13.91 8.50 1.73
C ILE A 163 13.49 7.89 0.40
N LEU A 164 13.84 8.51 -0.74
CA LEU A 164 13.48 8.02 -2.06
C LEU A 164 14.06 6.62 -2.34
N ARG A 165 15.28 6.34 -1.87
CA ARG A 165 15.87 5.00 -1.95
C ARG A 165 15.06 3.98 -1.15
N TRP A 166 14.71 4.30 0.10
CA TRP A 166 13.89 3.41 0.93
C TRP A 166 12.50 3.15 0.30
N VAL A 167 11.84 4.19 -0.21
CA VAL A 167 10.56 4.06 -0.95
C VAL A 167 10.71 3.17 -2.18
N TYR A 168 11.83 3.28 -2.90
CA TYR A 168 12.13 2.45 -4.07
C TYR A 168 12.33 0.98 -3.67
N GLU A 169 13.13 0.69 -2.64
CA GLU A 169 13.32 -0.66 -2.12
C GLU A 169 11.99 -1.30 -1.70
N ASN A 170 11.13 -0.56 -0.98
CA ASN A 170 9.79 -1.02 -0.63
C ASN A 170 8.93 -1.33 -1.87
N THR A 171 9.08 -0.54 -2.94
CA THR A 171 8.34 -0.76 -4.20
C THR A 171 8.80 -2.02 -4.90
N GLN A 172 10.11 -2.27 -4.92
CA GLN A 172 10.67 -3.48 -5.50
C GLN A 172 10.19 -4.72 -4.72
N GLN A 173 10.20 -4.65 -3.39
CA GLN A 173 9.69 -5.70 -2.53
C GLN A 173 8.19 -5.94 -2.79
N ALA A 174 7.35 -4.91 -2.72
CA ALA A 174 5.91 -5.04 -2.98
C ALA A 174 5.59 -5.58 -4.39
N THR A 175 6.36 -5.18 -5.41
CA THR A 175 6.20 -5.69 -6.78
C THR A 175 6.53 -7.19 -6.85
N TRP A 176 7.56 -7.60 -6.13
CA TRP A 176 7.96 -9.00 -6.03
C TRP A 176 6.92 -9.85 -5.33
N ASP A 177 6.41 -9.38 -4.20
CA ASP A 177 5.38 -10.07 -3.42
C ASP A 177 4.11 -10.22 -4.26
N GLY A 178 3.75 -9.16 -4.99
CA GLY A 178 2.68 -9.17 -5.97
C GLY A 178 2.87 -10.21 -7.08
N LEU A 179 4.11 -10.49 -7.53
CA LEU A 179 4.39 -11.54 -8.51
C LEU A 179 4.06 -12.92 -7.94
N HIS A 180 4.36 -13.17 -6.67
CA HIS A 180 4.02 -14.43 -6.02
C HIS A 180 2.50 -14.62 -5.94
N HIS A 181 1.78 -13.61 -5.44
CA HIS A 181 0.31 -13.67 -5.38
C HIS A 181 -0.31 -13.83 -6.77
N TRP A 182 0.19 -13.11 -7.78
CA TRP A 182 -0.24 -13.25 -9.16
C TRP A 182 -0.05 -14.68 -9.69
N ALA A 183 1.11 -15.28 -9.43
CA ALA A 183 1.39 -16.65 -9.83
C ALA A 183 0.46 -17.66 -9.14
N ALA A 184 0.22 -17.50 -7.82
CA ALA A 184 -0.72 -18.33 -7.08
C ALA A 184 -2.16 -18.17 -7.61
N GLN A 185 -2.61 -16.93 -7.82
CA GLN A 185 -3.92 -16.62 -8.39
C GLN A 185 -4.12 -17.22 -9.78
N SER A 186 -3.06 -17.36 -10.58
CA SER A 186 -3.16 -18.01 -11.90
C SER A 186 -3.62 -19.47 -11.82
N LEU A 187 -3.25 -20.21 -10.78
CA LEU A 187 -3.69 -21.60 -10.58
C LEU A 187 -5.17 -21.63 -10.18
N ASN A 188 -5.55 -20.77 -9.24
CA ASN A 188 -6.93 -20.66 -8.77
C ASN A 188 -7.87 -20.23 -9.90
N PHE A 189 -7.43 -19.28 -10.73
CA PHE A 189 -8.15 -18.86 -11.93
C PHE A 189 -8.35 -20.03 -12.90
N GLN A 190 -7.28 -20.74 -13.27
CA GLN A 190 -7.37 -21.86 -14.21
C GLN A 190 -8.26 -22.99 -13.69
N ARG A 191 -8.16 -23.32 -12.40
CA ARG A 191 -9.04 -24.32 -11.78
C ARG A 191 -10.51 -23.93 -11.89
N LYS A 192 -10.85 -22.68 -11.55
CA LYS A 192 -12.22 -22.16 -11.68
C LYS A 192 -12.67 -22.21 -13.14
N VAL A 193 -11.86 -21.74 -14.08
CA VAL A 193 -12.18 -21.79 -15.52
C VAL A 193 -12.43 -23.22 -16.00
N SER A 194 -11.59 -24.19 -15.61
CA SER A 194 -11.79 -25.60 -15.96
C SER A 194 -13.10 -26.14 -15.38
N ALA A 195 -13.43 -25.80 -14.13
CA ALA A 195 -14.70 -26.19 -13.51
C ALA A 195 -15.91 -25.60 -14.23
N PHE A 196 -15.81 -24.33 -14.65
CA PHE A 196 -16.83 -23.68 -15.46
C PHE A 196 -17.01 -24.35 -16.82
N GLN A 197 -15.94 -24.85 -17.45
CA GLN A 197 -16.00 -25.54 -18.75
C GLN A 197 -16.68 -26.91 -18.68
N HIS A 198 -16.72 -27.56 -17.52
CA HIS A 198 -17.47 -28.81 -17.34
C HIS A 198 -19.00 -28.61 -17.40
N ILE A 199 -19.47 -27.37 -17.37
CA ILE A 199 -20.90 -27.02 -17.47
C ILE A 199 -21.16 -26.44 -18.86
N ASN A 200 -22.18 -26.96 -19.56
CA ASN A 200 -22.59 -26.44 -20.85
C ASN A 200 -23.57 -25.26 -20.68
N TRP A 201 -23.03 -24.08 -20.35
CA TRP A 201 -23.80 -22.86 -20.10
C TRP A 201 -24.71 -22.41 -21.26
N ASN A 202 -24.43 -22.86 -22.49
CA ASN A 202 -25.17 -22.46 -23.68
C ASN A 202 -26.29 -23.43 -24.06
N ASP A 203 -26.37 -24.59 -23.39
CA ASP A 203 -27.46 -25.52 -23.60
C ASP A 203 -28.71 -25.06 -22.85
N LYS A 204 -29.69 -24.54 -23.61
CA LYS A 204 -30.98 -24.09 -23.07
C LYS A 204 -31.81 -25.23 -22.46
N GLN A 205 -31.43 -26.49 -22.70
CA GLN A 205 -32.08 -27.68 -22.14
C GLN A 205 -31.35 -28.25 -20.92
N GLN A 206 -30.18 -27.71 -20.55
CA GLN A 206 -29.46 -28.19 -19.37
C GLN A 206 -30.18 -27.75 -18.09
N GLU A 207 -30.67 -28.71 -17.32
CA GLU A 207 -31.16 -28.46 -15.96
C GLU A 207 -29.98 -28.30 -15.00
N PHE A 208 -29.86 -27.12 -14.38
CA PHE A 208 -28.88 -26.87 -13.33
C PHE A 208 -29.31 -27.54 -12.03
N THR A 209 -28.94 -28.82 -11.87
CA THR A 209 -29.27 -29.58 -10.67
C THR A 209 -28.38 -29.20 -9.48
N ASN A 210 -28.86 -29.47 -8.26
CA ASN A 210 -28.07 -29.31 -7.04
C ASN A 210 -26.75 -30.10 -7.08
N SER A 211 -26.71 -31.25 -7.78
CA SER A 211 -25.48 -32.03 -7.93
C SER A 211 -24.43 -31.27 -8.72
N ILE A 212 -24.83 -30.69 -9.87
CA ILE A 212 -23.93 -29.89 -10.73
C ILE A 212 -23.37 -28.69 -9.94
N MET A 213 -24.21 -28.00 -9.18
CA MET A 213 -23.78 -26.86 -8.36
C MET A 213 -22.87 -27.30 -7.21
N THR A 214 -23.12 -28.46 -6.62
CA THR A 214 -22.27 -29.04 -5.57
C THR A 214 -20.89 -29.41 -6.14
N ASP A 215 -20.84 -29.98 -7.34
CA ASP A 215 -19.59 -30.37 -7.97
C ASP A 215 -18.79 -29.14 -8.45
N LEU A 216 -19.46 -28.13 -9.03
CA LEU A 216 -18.84 -26.83 -9.32
C LEU A 216 -18.26 -26.18 -8.05
N SER A 217 -19.02 -26.20 -6.95
CA SER A 217 -18.55 -25.67 -5.67
C SER A 217 -17.30 -26.41 -5.20
N LYS A 218 -17.29 -27.74 -5.22
CA LYS A 218 -16.12 -28.54 -4.82
C LYS A 218 -14.89 -28.21 -5.66
N GLU A 219 -15.04 -28.04 -6.97
CA GLU A 219 -13.92 -27.70 -7.85
C GLU A 219 -13.45 -26.24 -7.70
N CYS A 220 -14.34 -25.32 -7.35
CA CYS A 220 -13.99 -23.91 -7.14
C CYS A 220 -13.40 -23.62 -5.75
N CYS A 221 -13.72 -24.43 -4.74
CA CYS A 221 -13.29 -24.25 -3.36
C CYS A 221 -11.79 -24.56 -3.17
N GLU A 222 -11.14 -23.74 -2.35
CA GLU A 222 -9.79 -24.04 -1.85
C GLU A 222 -9.92 -24.85 -0.55
N PRO A 223 -9.07 -25.86 -0.34
CA PRO A 223 -9.04 -26.55 0.94
C PRO A 223 -8.67 -25.55 2.05
N GLU A 224 -9.51 -25.47 3.09
CA GLU A 224 -9.28 -24.59 4.25
C GLU A 224 -8.04 -25.01 5.06
N ILE A 225 -7.68 -26.29 4.98
CA ILE A 225 -6.51 -26.86 5.66
C ILE A 225 -5.59 -27.48 4.62
N ILE A 226 -4.35 -27.01 4.57
CA ILE A 226 -3.32 -27.48 3.66
C ILE A 226 -2.07 -27.82 4.47
N GLU A 227 -1.49 -28.99 4.24
CA GLU A 227 -0.18 -29.31 4.80
C GLU A 227 0.91 -28.42 4.17
N LEU A 228 1.77 -27.82 5.00
CA LEU A 228 2.86 -26.97 4.53
C LEU A 228 3.78 -27.68 3.53
N THR A 229 3.98 -28.98 3.69
CA THR A 229 4.74 -29.84 2.76
C THR A 229 4.10 -29.90 1.38
N LYS A 230 2.78 -29.92 1.29
CA LYS A 230 2.01 -29.87 0.04
C LYS A 230 2.04 -28.48 -0.58
N MET A 231 2.05 -27.44 0.26
CA MET A 231 2.06 -26.03 -0.16
C MET A 231 3.44 -25.57 -0.64
N TYR A 232 4.53 -25.97 0.03
CA TYR A 232 5.90 -25.48 -0.20
C TYR A 232 6.88 -26.55 -0.68
N GLY A 233 6.43 -27.80 -0.84
CA GLY A 233 7.30 -28.96 -1.00
C GLY A 233 8.04 -29.34 0.29
N ALA A 234 8.75 -30.47 0.28
CA ALA A 234 9.68 -30.80 1.36
C ALA A 234 10.71 -29.66 1.54
N ALA A 235 11.03 -29.33 2.79
CA ALA A 235 11.78 -28.13 3.17
C ALA A 235 13.16 -27.97 2.50
N LYS A 236 13.71 -29.02 1.88
CA LYS A 236 15.04 -29.04 1.26
C LYS A 236 15.08 -29.14 -0.27
N GLU A 237 13.98 -29.41 -0.96
CA GLU A 237 14.03 -29.73 -2.40
C GLU A 237 13.68 -28.59 -3.34
N LEU A 238 12.71 -27.74 -2.97
CA LEU A 238 12.33 -26.58 -3.79
C LEU A 238 13.05 -25.37 -3.24
N GLN A 239 13.80 -24.68 -4.09
CA GLN A 239 14.60 -23.51 -3.76
C GLN A 239 14.09 -22.24 -4.44
N THR A 240 13.25 -22.33 -5.47
CA THR A 240 12.73 -21.17 -6.22
C THR A 240 11.21 -21.11 -6.27
N LEU A 241 10.65 -19.91 -6.47
CA LEU A 241 9.19 -19.76 -6.70
C LEU A 241 8.72 -20.49 -7.95
N PHE A 242 9.59 -20.58 -8.96
CA PHE A 242 9.37 -21.37 -10.18
C PHE A 242 9.09 -22.84 -9.83
N GLU A 243 9.97 -23.48 -9.04
CA GLU A 243 9.84 -24.90 -8.70
C GLU A 243 8.60 -25.18 -7.84
N ILE A 244 8.28 -24.26 -6.92
CA ILE A 244 7.06 -24.35 -6.09
C ILE A 244 5.82 -24.26 -6.97
N HIS A 245 5.76 -23.27 -7.86
CA HIS A 245 4.62 -23.10 -8.77
C HIS A 245 4.48 -24.28 -9.72
N HIS A 246 5.59 -24.77 -10.30
CA HIS A 246 5.59 -25.93 -11.18
C HIS A 246 5.04 -27.18 -10.49
N LYS A 247 5.53 -27.53 -9.30
CA LYS A 247 5.01 -28.68 -8.55
C LYS A 247 3.53 -28.52 -8.17
N ARG A 248 3.10 -27.30 -7.80
CA ARG A 248 1.67 -27.03 -7.53
C ARG A 248 0.82 -27.21 -8.77
N TYR A 249 1.30 -26.74 -9.93
CA TYR A 249 0.63 -26.95 -11.21
C TYR A 249 0.50 -28.45 -11.49
N GLU A 250 1.56 -29.24 -11.38
CA GLU A 250 1.51 -30.69 -11.63
C GLU A 250 0.51 -31.40 -10.71
N HIS A 251 0.56 -31.11 -9.41
CA HIS A 251 -0.39 -31.67 -8.44
C HIS A 251 -1.85 -31.33 -8.80
N THR A 252 -2.10 -30.09 -9.25
CA THR A 252 -3.44 -29.62 -9.58
C THR A 252 -3.91 -30.10 -10.96
N HIS A 253 -2.99 -30.23 -11.92
CA HIS A 253 -3.26 -30.69 -13.28
C HIS A 253 -3.72 -32.15 -13.32
N HIS A 254 -3.23 -33.00 -12.42
CA HIS A 254 -3.73 -34.36 -12.30
C HIS A 254 -5.22 -34.43 -11.93
N HIS A 255 -5.80 -33.35 -11.40
CA HIS A 255 -7.21 -33.25 -11.03
C HIS A 255 -8.04 -32.38 -11.98
N HIS A 256 -7.43 -31.49 -12.76
CA HIS A 256 -8.14 -30.50 -13.60
C HIS A 256 -7.44 -30.22 -14.94
N CYS A 257 -8.21 -29.87 -15.98
CA CYS A 257 -7.68 -29.49 -17.29
C CYS A 257 -7.17 -28.04 -17.28
N LEU A 258 -5.98 -27.82 -16.73
CA LEU A 258 -5.33 -26.50 -16.68
C LEU A 258 -4.72 -26.11 -18.04
N SER A 259 -4.66 -24.80 -18.33
CA SER A 259 -4.17 -24.26 -19.60
C SER A 259 -2.64 -24.26 -19.66
N LYS A 260 -2.09 -24.95 -20.66
CA LYS A 260 -0.65 -24.98 -20.92
C LYS A 260 -0.09 -23.60 -21.30
N GLU A 261 -0.85 -22.79 -22.03
CA GLU A 261 -0.43 -21.43 -22.42
C GLU A 261 -0.25 -20.52 -21.21
N ILE A 262 -1.20 -20.56 -20.27
CA ILE A 262 -1.13 -19.77 -19.03
C ILE A 262 0.01 -20.28 -18.16
N LYS A 263 0.19 -21.61 -18.05
CA LYS A 263 1.33 -22.23 -17.36
C LYS A 263 2.65 -21.68 -17.90
N ASP A 264 2.87 -21.78 -19.20
CA ASP A 264 4.15 -21.41 -19.83
C ASP A 264 4.44 -19.92 -19.66
N ALA A 265 3.41 -19.06 -19.76
CA ALA A 265 3.55 -17.63 -19.51
C ALA A 265 3.92 -17.28 -18.06
N VAL A 266 3.32 -17.97 -17.08
CA VAL A 266 3.61 -17.76 -15.65
C VAL A 266 4.99 -18.29 -15.29
N LEU A 267 5.34 -19.49 -15.74
CA LEU A 267 6.64 -20.09 -15.49
C LEU A 267 7.78 -19.26 -16.06
N LYS A 268 7.63 -18.76 -17.29
CA LYS A 268 8.63 -17.86 -17.89
C LYS A 268 8.86 -16.62 -17.02
N ARG A 269 7.80 -15.97 -16.54
CA ARG A 269 7.95 -14.80 -15.64
C ARG A 269 8.57 -15.16 -14.29
N LEU A 270 8.28 -16.34 -13.73
CA LEU A 270 8.90 -16.81 -12.50
C LEU A 270 10.36 -17.24 -12.69
N GLU A 271 10.73 -17.68 -13.88
CA GLU A 271 12.13 -17.93 -14.24
C GLU A 271 12.91 -16.62 -14.33
N ASP A 272 12.35 -15.63 -15.04
CA ASP A 272 12.96 -14.32 -15.22
C ASP A 272 13.03 -13.52 -13.89
N TYR A 273 12.00 -13.64 -13.03
CA TYR A 273 11.77 -12.74 -11.91
C TYR A 273 11.26 -13.40 -10.62
N GLY A 274 11.30 -14.73 -10.45
CA GLY A 274 10.67 -15.41 -9.29
C GLY A 274 11.61 -15.66 -8.11
N GLY A 275 12.93 -15.64 -8.30
CA GLY A 275 13.95 -15.77 -7.24
C GLY A 275 13.74 -16.92 -6.25
N THR A 276 14.17 -16.76 -4.99
CA THR A 276 14.36 -17.89 -4.05
C THR A 276 13.31 -18.03 -2.94
N LYS A 277 13.16 -19.25 -2.42
CA LYS A 277 12.22 -19.68 -1.37
C LYS A 277 12.46 -19.03 0.01
N GLN A 278 13.69 -18.66 0.35
CA GLN A 278 14.02 -18.01 1.64
C GLN A 278 13.29 -16.67 1.84
N ARG A 279 12.96 -15.98 0.75
CA ARG A 279 12.17 -14.74 0.81
C ARG A 279 10.67 -15.01 0.87
N LEU A 280 10.21 -16.19 0.44
CA LEU A 280 8.82 -16.60 0.55
C LEU A 280 8.41 -16.89 1.99
N SER A 281 9.28 -17.54 2.78
CA SER A 281 9.01 -17.79 4.21
C SER A 281 8.87 -16.50 5.01
N GLN A 282 9.59 -15.43 4.64
CA GLN A 282 9.48 -14.13 5.30
C GLN A 282 8.14 -13.42 5.02
N LEU A 283 7.48 -13.71 3.90
CA LEU A 283 6.20 -13.09 3.53
C LEU A 283 5.00 -13.64 4.30
N LEU A 284 5.12 -14.84 4.86
CA LEU A 284 4.01 -15.58 5.49
C LEU A 284 4.18 -15.72 6.99
N ASP A 285 5.33 -15.31 7.55
CA ASP A 285 5.49 -15.08 8.99
C ASP A 285 4.89 -13.70 9.41
N GLU A 286 4.51 -12.86 8.43
CA GLU A 286 3.90 -11.53 8.63
C GLU A 286 2.37 -11.49 8.40
N GLU A 287 1.74 -12.61 8.02
CA GLU A 287 0.27 -12.81 8.00
C GLU A 287 -0.20 -13.58 9.24
#